data_AF-A0A392M4I3-F1
#
_entry.id   AF-A0A392M4I3-F1
#
_cell.length_a   1.000
_cell.length_b   1.000
_cell.length_c   1.000
_cell.angle_alpha   90.00
_cell.angle_beta   90.00
_cell.angle_gamma   90.00
#
_symmetry.space_group_name_H-M   'P 1'
#
loop_
_entity.id
_entity.type
_entity.pdbx_description
1 polymer ?
#
loop_
_entity_poly.entity_id
_entity_poly.type
_entity_poly.pdbx_seq_one_letter_code
_entity_poly.pdbx_strand_id
1 'polypeptide(L)'
;MLNVDVAINNTNDQYQTLTDPNRKTYTTHSECSIEFEVDGPYKAMIIPASKEEGILIKKRYAVFNDDGSLAELKGFEIKRRGELKLIKVFQAELFENFLHGSTLKECYSEVAFVANRWLDLLDNQGKDIADSELLDYISESSTMSKSLADYGQQKSCAVTTAKRLADFLGDTMVKDKGLRCQYIVASEPKGTPVSERAVPVAIFQTDAEVMKFYVRKWCKVSSDVGIRSIIDWSYYKQRLGSAIQKIITIPAAMQKVANPVPRVVHPDWLHKKVREKEDKFRQRKIDDTFKSMNKNESSKKHNDSNGMEDEIVNDMEDFGNRGRSSTSGPRPIIRHYKANHEQHSEKFNGQEDSEQHIGSSNIDQSLSLSQQDEICENVDRIVDYQGWLQIKKRKWKSMLGKRKKQ
;
A
#
# COMPACT_ATOMS: atom_id res chain seq x y z
N MET A 1 -9.88 -20.72 26.53
CA MET A 1 -9.81 -21.54 25.30
C MET A 1 -8.45 -21.42 24.65
N LEU A 2 -8.03 -20.22 24.17
CA LEU A 2 -6.73 -20.04 23.52
C LEU A 2 -5.54 -20.42 24.42
N ASN A 3 -5.52 -20.00 25.69
CA ASN A 3 -4.42 -20.33 26.60
C ASN A 3 -4.28 -21.84 26.85
N VAL A 4 -5.39 -22.58 26.81
CA VAL A 4 -5.36 -24.05 26.96
C VAL A 4 -4.73 -24.70 25.73
N ASP A 5 -5.11 -24.24 24.53
CA ASP A 5 -4.54 -24.73 23.27
C ASP A 5 -3.05 -24.42 23.13
N VAL A 6 -2.62 -23.22 23.56
CA VAL A 6 -1.20 -22.85 23.65
C VAL A 6 -0.46 -23.74 24.63
N ALA A 7 -1.00 -23.97 25.83
CA ALA A 7 -0.34 -24.83 26.81
C ALA A 7 -0.18 -26.26 26.28
N ILE A 8 -1.14 -26.80 25.53
CA ILE A 8 -1.03 -28.15 24.96
C ILE A 8 0.03 -28.22 23.86
N ASN A 9 0.09 -27.22 22.98
CA ASN A 9 0.91 -27.30 21.76
C ASN A 9 2.29 -26.61 21.86
N ASN A 10 2.48 -25.73 22.84
CA ASN A 10 3.65 -24.85 22.91
C ASN A 10 4.41 -24.92 24.23
N THR A 11 4.05 -25.82 25.14
CA THR A 11 4.82 -26.04 26.37
C THR A 11 6.19 -26.63 26.05
N ASN A 12 7.24 -26.04 26.64
CA ASN A 12 8.58 -26.60 26.57
C ASN A 12 8.80 -27.56 27.74
N ASP A 13 8.64 -28.86 27.50
CA ASP A 13 8.86 -29.93 28.50
C ASP A 13 10.34 -30.18 28.83
N GLN A 14 11.27 -29.48 28.16
CA GLN A 14 12.71 -29.67 28.31
C GLN A 14 13.41 -28.48 28.99
N TYR A 15 12.66 -27.60 29.66
CA TYR A 15 13.24 -26.41 30.28
C TYR A 15 14.13 -26.80 31.47
N GLN A 16 15.41 -26.43 31.40
CA GLN A 16 16.40 -26.76 32.44
C GLN A 16 16.78 -25.53 33.26
N THR A 17 16.71 -25.65 34.58
CA THR A 17 17.15 -24.60 35.52
C THR A 17 18.28 -25.14 36.40
N LEU A 18 19.33 -24.33 36.57
CA LEU A 18 20.47 -24.67 37.42
C LEU A 18 20.06 -24.60 38.89
N THR A 19 20.06 -25.72 39.60
CA THR A 19 19.69 -25.79 41.02
C THR A 19 20.90 -25.80 41.94
N ASP A 20 22.03 -26.37 41.49
CA ASP A 20 23.29 -26.36 42.23
C ASP A 20 24.42 -25.82 41.35
N PRO A 21 24.87 -24.57 41.56
CA PRO A 21 25.96 -23.95 40.81
C PRO A 21 27.31 -24.62 41.00
N ASN A 22 27.58 -25.21 42.16
CA ASN A 22 28.88 -25.81 42.48
C ASN A 22 29.01 -27.19 41.83
N ARG A 23 27.93 -27.98 41.86
CA ARG A 23 27.88 -29.31 41.22
C ARG A 23 27.43 -29.26 39.77
N LYS A 24 27.12 -28.08 39.24
CA LYS A 24 26.58 -27.85 37.89
C LYS A 24 25.37 -28.76 37.60
N THR A 25 24.49 -28.91 38.59
CA THR A 25 23.32 -29.79 38.49
C THR A 25 22.10 -29.00 38.05
N TYR A 26 21.36 -29.52 37.07
CA TYR A 26 20.18 -28.91 36.48
C TYR A 26 18.95 -29.77 36.75
N THR A 27 17.79 -29.14 36.96
CA THR A 27 16.48 -29.80 36.98
C THR A 27 15.71 -29.46 35.72
N THR A 28 15.07 -30.47 35.12
CA THR A 28 14.19 -30.28 33.96
C THR A 28 12.75 -30.19 34.43
N HIS A 29 11.98 -29.25 33.89
CA HIS A 29 10.56 -29.09 34.12
C HIS A 29 9.87 -28.54 32.86
N SER A 30 8.55 -28.66 32.81
CA SER A 30 7.72 -28.07 31.76
C SER A 30 7.48 -26.60 32.04
N GLU A 31 7.75 -25.74 31.05
CA GLU A 31 7.59 -24.29 31.17
C GLU A 31 6.79 -23.75 29.96
N CYS A 32 5.76 -22.95 30.23
CA CYS A 32 5.00 -22.20 29.23
C CYS A 32 4.48 -20.89 29.82
N SER A 33 5.08 -19.77 29.42
CA SER A 33 4.69 -18.42 29.86
C SER A 33 3.94 -17.62 28.80
N ILE A 34 3.42 -18.30 27.76
CA ILE A 34 2.65 -17.67 26.68
C ILE A 34 1.18 -17.63 27.08
N GLU A 35 0.67 -16.42 27.33
CA GLU A 35 -0.73 -16.20 27.69
C GLU A 35 -1.35 -15.12 26.78
N PHE A 36 -2.58 -15.38 26.34
CA PHE A 36 -3.43 -14.37 25.75
C PHE A 36 -4.22 -13.66 26.83
N GLU A 37 -4.22 -12.33 26.76
CA GLU A 37 -5.13 -11.44 27.46
C GLU A 37 -6.21 -10.93 26.48
N VAL A 38 -7.40 -10.67 27.00
CA VAL A 38 -8.50 -10.09 26.23
C VAL A 38 -8.66 -8.65 26.66
N ASP A 39 -8.62 -7.73 25.69
CA ASP A 39 -8.91 -6.31 25.86
C ASP A 39 -10.23 -5.98 25.14
N GLY A 40 -11.22 -5.46 25.88
CA GLY A 40 -12.59 -5.22 25.42
C GLY A 40 -13.67 -5.83 26.32
N PRO A 41 -14.96 -5.71 25.96
CA PRO A 41 -15.49 -5.33 24.64
C PRO A 41 -15.33 -3.85 24.30
N TYR A 42 -15.34 -3.54 23.00
CA TYR A 42 -15.28 -2.18 22.47
C TYR A 42 -16.58 -1.84 21.74
N LYS A 43 -16.88 -0.54 21.67
CA LYS A 43 -18.07 -0.01 21.00
C LYS A 43 -18.00 -0.12 19.49
N ALA A 44 -16.87 0.29 18.91
CA ALA A 44 -16.72 0.40 17.48
C ALA A 44 -15.26 0.18 17.05
N MET A 45 -15.10 -0.40 15.86
CA MET A 45 -13.81 -0.54 15.19
C MET A 45 -13.96 -0.14 13.72
N ILE A 46 -13.15 0.82 13.27
CA ILE A 46 -13.14 1.33 11.90
C ILE A 46 -11.86 0.86 11.23
N ILE A 47 -12.00 0.16 10.10
CA ILE A 47 -10.89 -0.39 9.32
C ILE A 47 -10.97 0.16 7.88
N PRO A 48 -9.92 0.82 7.38
CA PRO A 48 -9.90 1.35 6.02
C PRO A 48 -9.64 0.25 4.99
N ALA A 49 -10.06 0.48 3.76
CA ALA A 49 -9.81 -0.39 2.62
C ALA A 49 -8.74 0.18 1.67
N SER A 50 -8.10 -0.70 0.89
CA SER A 50 -7.16 -0.29 -0.16
C SER A 50 -7.91 0.27 -1.37
N LYS A 51 -7.23 1.15 -2.11
CA LYS A 51 -7.68 1.58 -3.43
C LYS A 51 -7.45 0.53 -4.51
N GLU A 52 -6.54 -0.42 -4.27
CA GLU A 52 -6.18 -1.48 -5.20
C GLU A 52 -6.98 -2.76 -4.87
N GLU A 53 -7.50 -3.44 -5.90
CA GLU A 53 -8.28 -4.65 -5.72
C GLU A 53 -7.43 -5.78 -5.12
N GLY A 54 -7.98 -6.48 -4.13
CA GLY A 54 -7.32 -7.64 -3.52
C GLY A 54 -6.19 -7.29 -2.55
N ILE A 55 -5.85 -6.01 -2.38
CA ILE A 55 -4.83 -5.57 -1.43
C ILE A 55 -5.49 -5.14 -0.12
N LEU A 56 -5.01 -5.70 0.99
CA LEU A 56 -5.44 -5.29 2.33
C LEU A 56 -4.47 -4.27 2.92
N ILE A 57 -5.01 -3.24 3.56
CA ILE A 57 -4.20 -2.29 4.33
C ILE A 57 -3.96 -2.86 5.73
N LYS A 58 -2.71 -3.23 6.02
CA LYS A 58 -2.32 -3.70 7.34
C LYS A 58 -2.03 -2.52 8.28
N LYS A 59 -2.18 -2.76 9.59
CA LYS A 59 -1.78 -1.83 10.68
C LYS A 59 -2.46 -0.45 10.63
N ARG A 60 -3.70 -0.38 10.12
CA ARG A 60 -4.51 0.84 10.17
C ARG A 60 -5.90 0.51 10.69
N TYR A 61 -6.25 1.07 11.85
CA TYR A 61 -7.56 0.91 12.47
C TYR A 61 -7.75 1.95 13.58
N ALA A 62 -9.01 2.24 13.87
CA ALA A 62 -9.45 3.07 14.99
C ALA A 62 -10.42 2.26 15.83
N VAL A 63 -10.25 2.26 17.15
CA VAL A 63 -11.07 1.54 18.12
C VAL A 63 -11.58 2.51 19.17
N PHE A 64 -12.85 2.38 19.52
CA PHE A 64 -13.53 3.22 20.50
C PHE A 64 -14.06 2.41 21.67
N ASN A 65 -13.92 2.96 22.87
CA ASN A 65 -14.49 2.43 24.09
C ASN A 65 -16.02 2.67 24.13
N ASP A 66 -16.70 1.99 25.07
CA ASP A 66 -18.14 2.09 25.27
C ASP A 66 -18.61 3.51 25.64
N ASP A 67 -17.77 4.28 26.35
CA ASP A 67 -18.01 5.69 26.66
C ASP A 67 -17.87 6.62 25.44
N GLY A 68 -17.43 6.09 24.29
CA GLY A 68 -17.17 6.84 23.06
C GLY A 68 -15.77 7.46 22.99
N SER A 69 -14.93 7.26 24.00
CA SER A 69 -13.53 7.71 23.95
C SER A 69 -12.71 6.87 22.96
N LEU A 70 -11.71 7.51 22.34
CA LEU A 70 -10.82 6.84 21.40
C LEU A 70 -9.82 5.95 22.17
N ALA A 71 -10.03 4.64 22.12
CA ALA A 71 -9.20 3.64 22.80
C ALA A 71 -7.85 3.48 22.10
N GLU A 72 -7.89 3.24 20.79
CA GLU A 72 -6.70 2.96 20.01
C GLU A 72 -6.79 3.55 18.61
N LEU A 73 -5.71 4.20 18.17
CA LEU A 73 -5.57 4.71 16.82
C LEU A 73 -4.19 4.36 16.27
N LYS A 74 -4.17 3.57 15.20
CA LYS A 74 -2.94 3.07 14.59
C LYS A 74 -2.87 3.37 13.10
N GLY A 75 -1.67 3.73 12.66
CA GLY A 75 -1.28 3.81 11.24
C GLY A 75 -1.86 4.96 10.41
N PHE A 76 -2.85 5.70 10.92
CA PHE A 76 -3.43 6.88 10.28
C PHE A 76 -2.51 8.11 10.35
N GLU A 77 -2.69 9.00 9.38
CA GLU A 77 -1.89 10.20 9.15
C GLU A 77 -1.94 11.18 10.34
N ILE A 78 -3.06 11.25 11.06
CA ILE A 78 -3.22 12.01 12.31
C ILE A 78 -2.11 11.76 13.37
N LYS A 79 -1.68 10.51 13.55
CA LYS A 79 -0.65 10.12 14.56
C LYS A 79 0.79 10.20 14.03
N ARG A 80 0.97 10.47 12.74
CA ARG A 80 2.31 10.53 12.13
C ARG A 80 2.96 11.88 12.34
N ARG A 81 4.30 11.86 12.50
CA ARG A 81 5.13 13.07 12.43
C ARG A 81 5.21 13.48 10.96
N GLY A 82 4.82 14.70 10.64
CA GLY A 82 4.67 15.14 9.26
C GLY A 82 3.24 14.99 8.73
N GLU A 83 3.15 14.77 7.42
CA GLU A 83 1.91 14.64 6.62
C GLU A 83 1.17 15.98 6.40
N LEU A 84 0.18 15.92 5.52
CA LEU A 84 -0.69 17.04 5.16
C LEU A 84 -1.66 17.34 6.31
N LYS A 85 -1.57 18.53 6.89
CA LYS A 85 -2.37 18.93 8.06
C LYS A 85 -3.88 18.81 7.81
N LEU A 86 -4.35 19.17 6.61
CA LEU A 86 -5.74 18.99 6.17
C LEU A 86 -6.26 17.58 6.44
N ILE A 87 -5.50 16.55 6.05
CA ILE A 87 -5.89 15.14 6.23
C ILE A 87 -5.89 14.77 7.71
N LYS A 88 -4.97 15.32 8.50
CA LYS A 88 -4.90 15.04 9.94
C LYS A 88 -6.11 15.60 10.67
N VAL A 89 -6.50 16.83 10.35
CA VAL A 89 -7.68 17.49 10.96
C VAL A 89 -8.96 16.84 10.47
N PHE A 90 -9.06 16.55 9.17
CA PHE A 90 -10.17 15.78 8.60
C PHE A 90 -10.34 14.44 9.30
N GLN A 91 -9.27 13.66 9.49
CA GLN A 91 -9.33 12.36 10.17
C GLN A 91 -9.75 12.48 11.63
N ALA A 92 -9.26 13.50 12.35
CA ALA A 92 -9.61 13.72 13.74
C ALA A 92 -11.12 13.90 13.91
N GLU A 93 -11.71 14.78 13.11
CA GLU A 93 -13.15 15.02 13.11
C GLU A 93 -13.94 13.80 12.59
N LEU A 94 -13.48 13.20 11.49
CA LEU A 94 -14.18 12.08 10.85
C LEU A 94 -14.39 10.89 11.80
N PHE A 95 -13.38 10.54 12.60
CA PHE A 95 -13.44 9.36 13.45
C PHE A 95 -14.49 9.47 14.55
N GLU A 96 -14.70 10.65 15.12
CA GLU A 96 -15.74 10.89 16.12
C GLU A 96 -17.15 10.76 15.51
N ASN A 97 -17.32 11.19 14.25
CA ASN A 97 -18.60 11.08 13.54
C ASN A 97 -19.01 9.64 13.21
N PHE A 98 -18.10 8.66 13.22
CA PHE A 98 -18.48 7.25 13.04
C PHE A 98 -19.30 6.67 14.21
N LEU A 99 -19.32 7.35 15.37
CA LEU A 99 -20.12 6.92 16.52
C LEU A 99 -21.58 7.38 16.47
N HIS A 100 -21.94 8.17 15.46
CA HIS A 100 -23.29 8.71 15.28
C HIS A 100 -24.11 7.85 14.32
N GLY A 101 -25.44 8.00 14.38
CA GLY A 101 -26.40 7.22 13.60
C GLY A 101 -26.87 5.95 14.29
N SER A 102 -28.12 5.57 14.06
CA SER A 102 -28.74 4.36 14.61
C SER A 102 -28.62 3.15 13.67
N THR A 103 -28.38 3.41 12.39
CA THR A 103 -28.15 2.39 11.36
C THR A 103 -26.81 2.61 10.65
N LEU A 104 -26.28 1.57 10.01
CA LEU A 104 -25.04 1.69 9.23
C LEU A 104 -25.15 2.75 8.12
N LYS A 105 -26.33 2.91 7.52
CA LYS A 105 -26.59 3.93 6.49
C LYS A 105 -26.55 5.34 7.07
N GLU A 106 -27.15 5.55 8.24
CA GLU A 106 -27.12 6.83 8.95
C GLU A 106 -25.70 7.18 9.39
N CYS A 107 -24.95 6.22 9.94
CA CYS A 107 -23.53 6.39 10.30
C CYS A 107 -22.70 6.88 9.09
N TYR A 108 -22.82 6.22 7.93
CA TYR A 108 -22.13 6.69 6.72
C TYR A 108 -22.64 8.05 6.21
N SER A 109 -23.89 8.42 6.49
CA SER A 109 -24.45 9.72 6.12
C SER A 109 -23.86 10.85 6.95
N GLU A 110 -23.70 10.65 8.27
CA GLU A 110 -23.02 11.60 9.18
C GLU A 110 -21.55 11.81 8.78
N VAL A 111 -20.85 10.72 8.49
CA VAL A 111 -19.46 10.72 8.03
C VAL A 111 -19.33 11.39 6.65
N ALA A 112 -20.31 11.19 5.77
CA ALA A 112 -20.36 11.84 4.46
C ALA A 112 -20.66 13.34 4.54
N PHE A 113 -21.45 13.79 5.50
CA PHE A 113 -21.68 15.21 5.74
C PHE A 113 -20.36 15.93 6.05
N VAL A 114 -19.55 15.37 6.97
CA VAL A 114 -18.21 15.89 7.26
C VAL A 114 -17.32 15.89 6.01
N ALA A 115 -17.29 14.77 5.27
CA ALA A 115 -16.49 14.67 4.05
C ALA A 115 -16.88 15.72 3.00
N ASN A 116 -18.16 15.97 2.79
CA ASN A 116 -18.64 17.00 1.86
C ASN A 116 -18.25 18.41 2.32
N ARG A 117 -18.34 18.72 3.61
CA ARG A 117 -17.91 20.02 4.15
C ARG A 117 -16.44 20.30 3.87
N TRP A 118 -15.58 19.30 4.04
CA TRP A 118 -14.15 19.41 3.70
C TRP A 118 -13.89 19.49 2.19
N LEU A 119 -14.70 18.84 1.36
CA LEU A 119 -14.64 19.01 -0.09
C LEU A 119 -15.09 20.42 -0.51
N ASP A 120 -16.08 21.00 0.16
CA ASP A 120 -16.56 22.37 -0.11
C ASP A 120 -15.50 23.42 0.22
N LEU A 121 -14.72 23.21 1.30
CA LEU A 121 -13.57 24.06 1.61
C LEU A 121 -12.56 24.10 0.44
N LEU A 122 -12.25 22.96 -0.15
CA LEU A 122 -11.32 22.88 -1.29
C LEU A 122 -11.93 23.40 -2.59
N ASP A 123 -13.21 23.13 -2.85
CA ASP A 123 -13.91 23.59 -4.06
C ASP A 123 -14.12 25.10 -4.05
N ASN A 124 -14.37 25.69 -2.88
CA ASN A 124 -14.41 27.15 -2.67
C ASN A 124 -13.02 27.78 -2.52
N GLN A 125 -11.94 27.02 -2.68
CA GLN A 125 -10.55 27.50 -2.57
C GLN A 125 -10.26 28.25 -1.25
N GLY A 126 -10.90 27.83 -0.15
CA GLY A 126 -10.73 28.45 1.16
C GLY A 126 -11.05 29.95 1.20
N LYS A 127 -12.03 30.42 0.41
CA LYS A 127 -12.42 31.83 0.35
C LYS A 127 -12.86 32.40 1.71
N ASP A 128 -13.49 31.56 2.55
CA ASP A 128 -14.06 31.95 3.84
C ASP A 128 -13.08 31.79 5.01
N ILE A 129 -11.82 31.44 4.72
CA ILE A 129 -10.76 31.16 5.70
C ILE A 129 -9.63 32.18 5.52
N ALA A 130 -9.05 32.65 6.63
CA ALA A 130 -7.91 33.56 6.60
C ALA A 130 -6.66 32.90 5.99
N ASP A 131 -5.80 33.68 5.33
CA ASP A 131 -4.64 33.16 4.60
C ASP A 131 -3.65 32.38 5.51
N SER A 132 -3.49 32.81 6.76
CA SER A 132 -2.65 32.12 7.75
C SER A 132 -3.20 30.74 8.12
N GLU A 133 -4.50 30.65 8.40
CA GLU A 133 -5.17 29.39 8.72
C GLU A 133 -5.21 28.45 7.50
N LEU A 134 -5.45 29.02 6.31
CA LEU A 134 -5.42 28.26 5.05
C LEU A 134 -4.04 27.64 4.83
N LEU A 135 -2.96 28.41 4.99
CA LEU A 135 -1.58 27.91 4.87
C LEU A 135 -1.32 26.77 5.85
N ASP A 136 -1.81 26.86 7.08
CA ASP A 136 -1.66 25.80 8.06
C ASP A 136 -2.35 24.51 7.61
N TYR A 137 -3.61 24.57 7.12
CA TYR A 137 -4.32 23.39 6.64
C TYR A 137 -3.64 22.73 5.43
N ILE A 138 -3.25 23.52 4.43
CA ILE A 138 -2.68 22.97 3.19
C ILE A 138 -1.19 22.63 3.31
N SER A 139 -0.54 23.03 4.41
CA SER A 139 0.86 22.72 4.62
C SER A 139 1.08 21.23 4.87
N GLU A 140 2.09 20.70 4.19
CA GLU A 140 2.64 19.38 4.44
C GLU A 140 3.98 19.56 5.14
N SER A 141 4.24 18.73 6.15
CA SER A 141 5.54 18.71 6.82
C SER A 141 6.25 17.39 6.64
N SER A 142 7.54 17.46 6.33
CA SER A 142 8.42 16.30 6.19
C SER A 142 9.77 16.61 6.82
N THR A 143 10.25 15.72 7.69
CA THR A 143 11.56 15.84 8.32
C THR A 143 12.61 15.08 7.52
N MET A 144 13.68 15.76 7.10
CA MET A 144 14.79 15.13 6.41
C MET A 144 15.67 14.36 7.39
N SER A 145 16.01 13.10 7.08
CA SER A 145 16.82 12.27 7.96
C SER A 145 18.32 12.52 7.82
N LYS A 146 18.75 13.06 6.68
CA LYS A 146 20.15 13.39 6.34
C LYS A 146 20.27 14.87 5.98
N SER A 147 21.51 15.36 5.85
CA SER A 147 21.77 16.73 5.36
C SER A 147 21.41 16.86 3.88
N LEU A 148 21.19 18.08 3.38
CA LEU A 148 20.85 18.31 1.97
C LEU A 148 21.94 17.79 1.01
N ALA A 149 23.22 17.90 1.40
CA ALA A 149 24.35 17.43 0.61
C ALA A 149 24.32 15.90 0.41
N ASP A 150 23.93 15.15 1.44
CA ASP A 150 23.89 13.68 1.40
C ASP A 150 22.78 13.13 0.48
N TYR A 151 21.75 13.92 0.19
CA TYR A 151 20.66 13.52 -0.72
C TYR A 151 21.05 13.62 -2.20
N GLY A 152 22.08 14.41 -2.54
CA GLY A 152 22.59 14.55 -3.91
C GLY A 152 21.50 14.91 -4.94
N GLN A 153 21.27 14.01 -5.90
CA GLN A 153 20.31 14.20 -7.01
C GLN A 153 18.90 13.63 -6.74
N GLN A 154 18.61 13.15 -5.53
CA GLN A 154 17.28 12.61 -5.22
C GLN A 154 16.21 13.71 -5.30
N LYS A 155 15.14 13.44 -6.06
CA LYS A 155 14.01 14.36 -6.21
C LYS A 155 12.91 14.00 -5.22
N SER A 156 12.64 14.88 -4.27
CA SER A 156 11.48 14.79 -3.36
C SER A 156 11.01 16.20 -2.99
N CYS A 157 9.75 16.33 -2.56
CA CYS A 157 9.21 17.62 -2.11
C CYS A 157 10.07 18.23 -0.99
N ALA A 158 10.52 17.39 -0.04
CA ALA A 158 11.39 17.82 1.05
C ALA A 158 12.75 18.34 0.55
N VAL A 159 13.39 17.64 -0.39
CA VAL A 159 14.67 18.08 -0.98
C VAL A 159 14.50 19.40 -1.75
N THR A 160 13.44 19.55 -2.54
CA THR A 160 13.16 20.81 -3.25
C THR A 160 12.89 21.94 -2.28
N THR A 161 12.15 21.69 -1.20
CA THR A 161 11.88 22.66 -0.15
C THR A 161 13.17 23.10 0.53
N ALA A 162 14.05 22.15 0.88
CA ALA A 162 15.35 22.46 1.47
C ALA A 162 16.24 23.28 0.53
N LYS A 163 16.31 22.94 -0.76
CA LYS A 163 17.04 23.75 -1.77
C LYS A 163 16.48 25.18 -1.84
N ARG A 164 15.16 25.32 -1.85
CA ARG A 164 14.50 26.64 -1.86
C ARG A 164 14.71 27.43 -0.57
N LEU A 165 14.75 26.75 0.58
CA LEU A 165 15.11 27.38 1.87
C LEU A 165 16.58 27.82 1.89
N ALA A 166 17.50 27.05 1.31
CA ALA A 166 18.91 27.43 1.18
C ALA A 166 19.08 28.66 0.27
N ASP A 167 18.40 28.68 -0.88
CA ASP A 167 18.39 29.81 -1.79
C ASP A 167 17.88 31.10 -1.11
N PHE A 168 16.87 30.97 -0.24
CA PHE A 168 16.16 32.10 0.35
C PHE A 168 16.78 32.59 1.68
N LEU A 169 17.09 31.68 2.61
CA LEU A 169 17.63 31.99 3.95
C LEU A 169 19.14 31.78 4.07
N GLY A 170 19.79 31.25 3.02
CA GLY A 170 21.20 30.90 3.01
C GLY A 170 21.49 29.44 3.36
N ASP A 171 22.68 28.98 2.96
CA ASP A 171 23.11 27.59 3.10
C ASP A 171 23.28 27.12 4.56
N THR A 172 23.34 28.04 5.53
CA THR A 172 23.49 27.70 6.95
C THR A 172 22.33 26.87 7.47
N MET A 173 21.11 27.10 6.98
CA MET A 173 19.89 26.42 7.45
C MET A 173 19.80 24.94 7.05
N VAL A 174 20.55 24.52 6.03
CA VAL A 174 20.42 23.17 5.42
C VAL A 174 21.64 22.26 5.65
N LYS A 175 22.62 22.74 6.43
CA LYS A 175 23.83 21.97 6.78
C LYS A 175 23.53 20.82 7.72
N ASP A 176 22.66 21.05 8.70
CA ASP A 176 22.36 20.07 9.73
C ASP A 176 21.32 19.04 9.29
N LYS A 177 21.47 17.82 9.82
CA LYS A 177 20.46 16.76 9.68
C LYS A 177 19.21 17.10 10.49
N GLY A 178 18.04 16.60 10.06
CA GLY A 178 16.80 16.78 10.80
C GLY A 178 15.98 18.02 10.41
N LEU A 179 16.32 18.69 9.30
CA LEU A 179 15.57 19.85 8.83
C LEU A 179 14.09 19.51 8.62
N ARG A 180 13.21 20.28 9.29
CA ARG A 180 11.77 20.21 9.09
C ARG A 180 11.39 21.06 7.89
N CYS A 181 11.13 20.40 6.76
CA CYS A 181 10.62 21.05 5.56
C CYS A 181 9.10 21.16 5.64
N GLN A 182 8.58 22.37 5.79
CA GLN A 182 7.16 22.66 5.69
C GLN A 182 6.88 23.38 4.36
N TYR A 183 5.99 22.83 3.55
CA TYR A 183 5.77 23.29 2.19
C TYR A 183 4.30 23.18 1.76
N ILE A 184 3.97 23.91 0.70
CA ILE A 184 2.76 23.75 -0.09
C ILE A 184 3.12 23.29 -1.50
N VAL A 185 2.16 22.72 -2.23
CA VAL A 185 2.34 22.36 -3.63
C VAL A 185 1.72 23.42 -4.52
N ALA A 186 2.53 24.05 -5.35
CA ALA A 186 2.09 25.09 -6.29
C ALA A 186 1.50 24.47 -7.57
N SER A 187 0.51 25.11 -8.20
CA SER A 187 -0.09 24.67 -9.46
C SER A 187 0.86 24.80 -10.65
N GLU A 188 1.63 25.88 -10.68
CA GLU A 188 2.62 26.15 -11.73
C GLU A 188 4.04 25.77 -11.28
N PRO A 189 4.94 25.37 -12.21
CA PRO A 189 4.68 25.18 -13.63
C PRO A 189 3.93 23.89 -13.97
N LYS A 190 2.88 23.99 -14.77
CA LYS A 190 2.09 22.84 -15.24
C LYS A 190 2.96 21.80 -15.97
N GLY A 191 2.60 20.52 -15.82
CA GLY A 191 3.32 19.39 -16.40
C GLY A 191 4.59 18.97 -15.65
N THR A 192 5.03 19.72 -14.63
CA THR A 192 6.16 19.30 -13.80
C THR A 192 5.74 18.37 -12.66
N PRO A 193 6.63 17.44 -12.24
CA PRO A 193 6.36 16.55 -11.11
C PRO A 193 6.05 17.32 -9.82
N VAL A 194 5.20 16.75 -8.97
CA VAL A 194 4.82 17.34 -7.67
C VAL A 194 6.04 17.71 -6.81
N SER A 195 7.11 16.91 -6.89
CA SER A 195 8.36 17.14 -6.15
C SER A 195 9.05 18.46 -6.51
N GLU A 196 8.90 18.95 -7.74
CA GLU A 196 9.52 20.20 -8.20
C GLU A 196 8.65 21.43 -7.92
N ARG A 197 7.37 21.24 -7.60
CA ARG A 197 6.39 22.29 -7.31
C ARG A 197 6.25 22.64 -5.82
N ALA A 198 7.08 22.06 -4.96
CA ALA A 198 7.03 22.28 -3.50
C ALA A 198 7.58 23.67 -3.12
N VAL A 199 6.75 24.56 -2.56
CA VAL A 199 7.11 25.91 -2.12
C VAL A 199 7.18 25.95 -0.59
N PRO A 200 8.30 26.40 0.03
CA PRO A 200 8.41 26.51 1.48
C PRO A 200 7.39 27.49 2.06
N VAL A 201 6.69 27.12 3.15
CA VAL A 201 5.70 28.01 3.79
C VAL A 201 6.33 29.29 4.34
N ALA A 202 7.61 29.23 4.75
CA ALA A 202 8.35 30.37 5.30
C ALA A 202 8.37 31.60 4.37
N ILE A 203 8.23 31.41 3.05
CA ILE A 203 8.22 32.53 2.10
C ILE A 203 6.99 33.43 2.24
N PHE A 204 5.88 32.92 2.79
CA PHE A 204 4.66 33.70 2.98
C PHE A 204 4.68 34.53 4.27
N GLN A 205 5.71 34.37 5.10
CA GLN A 205 5.90 35.14 6.34
C GLN A 205 6.90 36.29 6.18
N THR A 206 7.49 36.45 4.99
CA THR A 206 8.54 37.44 4.71
C THR A 206 7.97 38.68 4.04
N ASP A 207 8.80 39.70 3.88
CA ASP A 207 8.44 40.92 3.16
C ASP A 207 7.88 40.62 1.76
N ALA A 208 6.85 41.37 1.37
CA ALA A 208 6.09 41.12 0.14
C ALA A 208 6.96 41.15 -1.12
N GLU A 209 7.99 41.99 -1.16
CA GLU A 209 8.92 42.10 -2.31
C GLU A 209 9.78 40.84 -2.46
N VAL A 210 10.33 40.35 -1.34
CA VAL A 210 11.13 39.12 -1.28
C VAL A 210 10.26 37.92 -1.66
N MET A 211 9.06 37.84 -1.07
CA MET A 211 8.08 36.80 -1.40
C MET A 211 7.78 36.77 -2.91
N LYS A 212 7.43 37.93 -3.50
CA LYS A 212 7.11 38.04 -4.93
C LYS A 212 8.29 37.61 -5.81
N PHE A 213 9.50 38.04 -5.48
CA PHE A 213 10.70 37.67 -6.24
C PHE A 213 10.91 36.14 -6.30
N TYR A 214 10.89 35.46 -5.14
CA TYR A 214 11.11 34.02 -5.09
C TYR A 214 9.92 33.22 -5.64
N VAL A 215 8.69 33.66 -5.40
CA VAL A 215 7.50 33.00 -5.98
C VAL A 215 7.53 33.06 -7.50
N ARG A 216 7.88 34.19 -8.10
CA ARG A 216 8.06 34.31 -9.56
C ARG A 216 9.18 33.39 -10.07
N LYS A 217 10.33 33.36 -9.38
CA LYS A 217 11.47 32.48 -9.70
C LYS A 217 11.07 30.99 -9.68
N TRP A 218 10.34 30.55 -8.65
CA TRP A 218 10.04 29.15 -8.41
C TRP A 218 8.81 28.63 -9.17
N CYS A 219 7.75 29.44 -9.26
CA CYS A 219 6.51 29.07 -9.94
C CYS A 219 6.51 29.45 -11.43
N LYS A 220 7.55 30.15 -11.90
CA LYS A 220 7.67 30.66 -13.28
C LYS A 220 6.47 31.51 -13.72
N VAL A 221 5.89 32.26 -12.79
CA VAL A 221 4.75 33.16 -13.03
C VAL A 221 5.24 34.58 -13.31
N SER A 222 4.57 35.27 -14.24
CA SER A 222 4.92 36.63 -14.67
C SER A 222 4.18 37.73 -13.89
N SER A 223 3.01 37.43 -13.33
CA SER A 223 2.16 38.37 -12.58
C SER A 223 2.31 38.21 -11.07
N ASP A 224 1.83 39.21 -10.32
CA ASP A 224 1.64 39.07 -8.88
C ASP A 224 0.45 38.15 -8.61
N VAL A 225 0.73 37.06 -7.89
CA VAL A 225 -0.24 35.99 -7.63
C VAL A 225 -0.46 35.89 -6.13
N GLY A 226 -1.72 35.95 -5.70
CA GLY A 226 -2.09 35.70 -4.31
C GLY A 226 -1.92 34.22 -3.93
N ILE A 227 -1.86 33.93 -2.63
CA ILE A 227 -1.62 32.57 -2.09
C ILE A 227 -2.57 31.53 -2.71
N ARG A 228 -3.88 31.84 -2.79
CA ARG A 228 -4.91 30.97 -3.35
C ARG A 228 -4.66 30.59 -4.81
N SER A 229 -4.06 31.49 -5.59
CA SER A 229 -3.77 31.25 -7.00
C SER A 229 -2.47 30.49 -7.22
N ILE A 230 -1.58 30.45 -6.22
CA ILE A 230 -0.35 29.63 -6.24
C ILE A 230 -0.69 28.16 -5.98
N ILE A 231 -1.63 27.87 -5.09
CA ILE A 231 -1.95 26.53 -4.60
C ILE A 231 -2.51 25.62 -5.71
N ASP A 232 -2.02 24.39 -5.78
CA ASP A 232 -2.63 23.34 -6.61
C ASP A 232 -3.83 22.69 -5.92
N TRP A 233 -5.01 23.32 -6.03
CA TRP A 233 -6.25 22.80 -5.44
C TRP A 233 -6.60 21.38 -5.93
N SER A 234 -6.27 21.04 -7.17
CA SER A 234 -6.56 19.73 -7.74
C SER A 234 -5.76 18.63 -7.05
N TYR A 235 -4.49 18.90 -6.73
CA TYR A 235 -3.63 18.00 -5.97
C TYR A 235 -4.20 17.73 -4.57
N TYR A 236 -4.60 18.78 -3.85
CA TYR A 236 -5.17 18.64 -2.50
C TYR A 236 -6.53 17.92 -2.52
N LYS A 237 -7.38 18.20 -3.52
CA LYS A 237 -8.65 17.50 -3.73
C LYS A 237 -8.45 16.01 -4.01
N GLN A 238 -7.45 15.65 -4.81
CA GLN A 238 -7.09 14.24 -5.08
C GLN A 238 -6.57 13.53 -3.82
N ARG A 239 -5.75 14.21 -3.00
CA ARG A 239 -5.24 13.67 -1.72
C ARG A 239 -6.38 13.42 -0.74
N LEU A 240 -7.29 14.39 -0.57
CA LEU A 240 -8.47 14.25 0.28
C LEU A 240 -9.43 13.18 -0.25
N GLY A 241 -9.73 13.18 -1.55
CA GLY A 241 -10.54 12.15 -2.20
C GLY A 241 -9.97 10.75 -2.01
N SER A 242 -8.65 10.59 -2.06
CA SER A 242 -8.01 9.29 -1.77
C SER A 242 -8.14 8.87 -0.31
N ALA A 243 -8.18 9.80 0.65
CA ALA A 243 -8.47 9.48 2.05
C ALA A 243 -9.94 9.08 2.23
N ILE A 244 -10.87 9.84 1.63
CA ILE A 244 -12.31 9.55 1.62
C ILE A 244 -12.59 8.17 1.00
N GLN A 245 -11.94 7.81 -0.11
CA GLN A 245 -12.08 6.48 -0.71
C GLN A 245 -11.69 5.36 0.25
N LYS A 246 -10.51 5.47 0.86
CA LYS A 246 -9.98 4.43 1.76
C LYS A 246 -10.80 4.27 3.04
N ILE A 247 -11.31 5.36 3.62
CA ILE A 247 -11.94 5.34 4.94
C ILE A 247 -13.47 5.22 4.85
N ILE A 248 -14.07 5.79 3.81
CA ILE A 248 -15.54 5.95 3.70
C ILE A 248 -16.09 5.13 2.54
N THR A 249 -15.77 5.50 1.30
CA THR A 249 -16.57 5.06 0.15
C THR A 249 -16.31 3.59 -0.20
N ILE A 250 -15.06 3.12 -0.17
CA ILE A 250 -14.74 1.71 -0.44
C ILE A 250 -15.30 0.79 0.67
N PRO A 251 -15.07 1.07 1.97
CA PRO A 251 -15.70 0.30 3.04
C PRO A 251 -17.24 0.27 2.97
N ALA A 252 -17.88 1.41 2.69
CA ALA A 252 -19.33 1.51 2.53
C ALA A 252 -19.85 0.54 1.45
N ALA A 253 -19.24 0.58 0.26
CA ALA A 253 -19.61 -0.31 -0.84
C ALA A 253 -19.38 -1.79 -0.49
N MET A 254 -18.28 -2.13 0.20
CA MET A 254 -18.01 -3.49 0.65
C MET A 254 -19.03 -3.99 1.68
N GLN A 255 -19.58 -3.08 2.49
CA GLN A 255 -20.66 -3.35 3.46
C GLN A 255 -22.06 -3.21 2.84
N LYS A 256 -22.18 -3.12 1.51
CA LYS A 256 -23.45 -3.00 0.77
C LYS A 256 -24.24 -1.71 1.06
N VAL A 257 -23.52 -0.64 1.37
CA VAL A 257 -24.08 0.71 1.46
C VAL A 257 -23.73 1.45 0.15
N ALA A 258 -24.71 2.14 -0.43
CA ALA A 258 -24.48 2.96 -1.62
C ALA A 258 -23.43 4.05 -1.34
N ASN A 259 -22.76 4.56 -2.36
CA ASN A 259 -21.70 5.56 -2.19
C ASN A 259 -22.23 6.79 -1.42
N PRO A 260 -21.81 7.02 -0.17
CA PRO A 260 -22.37 8.09 0.64
C PRO A 260 -21.78 9.46 0.25
N VAL A 261 -20.67 9.50 -0.51
CA VAL A 261 -20.06 10.73 -1.05
C VAL A 261 -19.97 10.63 -2.58
N PRO A 262 -21.06 10.90 -3.33
CA PRO A 262 -21.09 10.74 -4.78
C PRO A 262 -20.06 11.57 -5.56
N ARG A 263 -19.63 12.71 -5.00
CA ARG A 263 -18.56 13.57 -5.56
C ARG A 263 -17.22 12.85 -5.67
N VAL A 264 -17.00 11.82 -4.86
CA VAL A 264 -15.80 10.98 -4.90
C VAL A 264 -16.18 9.62 -5.47
N VAL A 265 -15.92 9.47 -6.76
CA VAL A 265 -16.22 8.26 -7.53
C VAL A 265 -15.39 7.08 -7.02
N HIS A 266 -15.93 5.85 -7.08
CA HIS A 266 -15.16 4.66 -6.71
C HIS A 266 -14.09 4.36 -7.77
N PRO A 267 -13.05 3.59 -7.41
CA PRO A 267 -12.17 2.99 -8.41
C PRO A 267 -12.95 2.08 -9.38
N ASP A 268 -12.48 1.98 -10.63
CA ASP A 268 -13.18 1.25 -11.70
C ASP A 268 -13.48 -0.21 -11.35
N TRP A 269 -12.52 -0.90 -10.70
CA TRP A 269 -12.69 -2.29 -10.25
C TRP A 269 -13.86 -2.45 -9.28
N LEU A 270 -14.06 -1.47 -8.39
CA LEU A 270 -15.12 -1.52 -7.39
C LEU A 270 -16.47 -1.23 -8.03
N HIS A 271 -16.53 -0.27 -8.96
CA HIS A 271 -17.74 -0.04 -9.76
C HIS A 271 -18.18 -1.29 -10.53
N LYS A 272 -17.23 -1.99 -11.17
CA LYS A 272 -17.48 -3.25 -11.84
C LYS A 272 -18.06 -4.30 -10.89
N LYS A 273 -17.45 -4.45 -9.70
CA LYS A 273 -17.87 -5.44 -8.69
C LYS A 273 -19.23 -5.14 -8.05
N VAL A 274 -19.55 -3.88 -7.82
CA VAL A 274 -20.89 -3.45 -7.35
C VAL A 274 -21.92 -3.77 -8.41
N ARG A 275 -21.66 -3.40 -9.68
CA ARG A 275 -22.55 -3.69 -10.81
C ARG A 275 -22.80 -5.18 -10.99
N GLU A 276 -21.75 -6.01 -10.97
CA GLU A 276 -21.87 -7.48 -11.07
C GLU A 276 -22.73 -8.09 -9.95
N LYS A 277 -22.71 -7.49 -8.75
CA LYS A 277 -23.54 -7.94 -7.63
C LYS A 277 -24.99 -7.48 -7.74
N GLU A 278 -25.21 -6.26 -8.23
CA GLU A 278 -26.55 -5.66 -8.41
C GLU A 278 -27.25 -6.15 -9.68
N ASP A 279 -26.52 -6.75 -10.63
CA ASP A 279 -27.09 -7.31 -11.84
C ASP A 279 -28.08 -8.44 -11.53
N LYS A 280 -29.30 -8.31 -12.06
CA LYS A 280 -30.37 -9.31 -11.97
C LYS A 280 -30.03 -10.55 -12.80
N PHE A 281 -29.29 -10.37 -13.90
CA PHE A 281 -28.95 -11.43 -14.84
C PHE A 281 -27.50 -11.86 -14.64
N ARG A 282 -27.28 -12.72 -13.65
CA ARG A 282 -25.95 -13.27 -13.36
C ARG A 282 -25.63 -14.41 -14.32
N GLN A 283 -24.71 -14.19 -15.25
CA GLN A 283 -24.11 -15.29 -15.99
C GLN A 283 -23.32 -16.16 -15.01
N ARG A 284 -23.79 -17.39 -14.76
CA ARG A 284 -23.07 -18.36 -13.93
C ARG A 284 -21.76 -18.70 -14.64
N LYS A 285 -20.65 -18.74 -13.89
CA LYS A 285 -19.39 -19.24 -14.46
C LYS A 285 -19.60 -20.70 -14.85
N ILE A 286 -19.11 -21.07 -16.02
CA ILE A 286 -19.21 -22.44 -16.54
C ILE A 286 -18.62 -23.45 -15.51
N ASP A 287 -17.55 -23.07 -14.82
CA ASP A 287 -16.91 -23.84 -13.75
C ASP A 287 -17.83 -24.17 -12.56
N ASP A 288 -18.79 -23.28 -12.23
CA ASP A 288 -19.77 -23.56 -11.17
C ASP A 288 -20.80 -24.61 -11.60
N THR A 289 -20.98 -24.79 -12.90
CA THR A 289 -21.87 -25.78 -13.52
C THR A 289 -21.23 -27.17 -13.57
N PHE A 290 -19.89 -27.23 -13.64
CA PHE A 290 -19.12 -28.46 -13.74
C PHE A 290 -18.42 -28.83 -12.43
N LYS A 291 -19.09 -28.67 -11.29
CA LYS A 291 -18.63 -29.33 -10.06
C LYS A 291 -18.80 -30.84 -10.22
N SER A 292 -17.67 -31.53 -10.41
CA SER A 292 -17.60 -32.99 -10.36
C SER A 292 -18.25 -33.45 -9.06
N MET A 293 -19.36 -34.20 -9.14
CA MET A 293 -19.95 -34.85 -7.99
C MET A 293 -18.89 -35.77 -7.39
N ASN A 294 -18.43 -35.47 -6.17
CA ASN A 294 -17.65 -36.43 -5.41
C ASN A 294 -18.48 -37.72 -5.31
N LYS A 295 -17.93 -38.81 -5.82
CA LYS A 295 -18.58 -40.13 -5.95
C LYS A 295 -18.84 -40.83 -4.60
N ASN A 296 -18.86 -40.09 -3.49
CA ASN A 296 -19.01 -40.59 -2.11
C ASN A 296 -20.27 -40.08 -1.38
N GLU A 297 -21.23 -39.46 -2.07
CA GLU A 297 -22.55 -39.11 -1.50
C GLU A 297 -23.73 -39.90 -2.09
N SER A 298 -23.48 -41.06 -2.70
CA SER A 298 -24.54 -41.96 -3.18
C SER A 298 -24.99 -43.01 -2.14
N SER A 299 -24.72 -42.79 -0.84
CA SER A 299 -25.08 -43.76 0.21
C SER A 299 -25.60 -43.12 1.49
N LYS A 300 -26.41 -42.05 1.39
CA LYS A 300 -27.30 -41.59 2.47
C LYS A 300 -28.51 -40.87 1.88
N LYS A 301 -29.51 -41.62 1.43
CA LYS A 301 -30.94 -41.21 1.34
C LYS A 301 -31.76 -42.40 0.83
N HIS A 302 -32.14 -43.27 1.76
CA HIS A 302 -33.35 -44.08 1.66
C HIS A 302 -34.12 -43.90 2.97
N ASN A 303 -35.45 -43.76 2.83
CA ASN A 303 -36.50 -43.46 3.82
C ASN A 303 -36.63 -41.95 4.10
N ASP A 304 -37.72 -41.24 3.79
CA ASP A 304 -39.14 -41.64 3.75
C ASP A 304 -39.94 -40.94 2.65
N SER A 305 -41.00 -41.63 2.25
CA SER A 305 -42.05 -41.27 1.30
C SER A 305 -43.01 -40.20 1.84
N ASN A 306 -43.40 -39.24 1.00
CA ASN A 306 -44.80 -38.88 0.69
C ASN A 306 -44.84 -37.71 -0.29
N GLY A 307 -45.57 -37.89 -1.40
CA GLY A 307 -45.49 -37.06 -2.59
C GLY A 307 -46.50 -35.91 -2.69
N MET A 308 -46.37 -35.14 -3.77
CA MET A 308 -47.47 -34.51 -4.49
C MET A 308 -46.96 -34.00 -5.86
N GLU A 309 -47.51 -34.62 -6.91
CA GLU A 309 -47.79 -34.21 -8.30
C GLU A 309 -46.85 -33.26 -9.08
N ASP A 310 -46.37 -33.82 -10.20
CA ASP A 310 -45.66 -33.17 -11.30
C ASP A 310 -46.54 -32.20 -12.11
N GLU A 311 -45.99 -31.03 -12.47
CA GLU A 311 -46.35 -30.32 -13.71
C GLU A 311 -45.23 -30.55 -14.72
N ILE A 312 -45.41 -31.57 -15.56
CA ILE A 312 -44.51 -31.88 -16.68
C ILE A 312 -44.81 -30.88 -17.80
N VAL A 313 -43.99 -29.84 -17.91
CA VAL A 313 -43.92 -29.03 -19.13
C VAL A 313 -43.17 -29.81 -20.20
N ASN A 314 -43.93 -30.42 -21.11
CA ASN A 314 -43.40 -31.07 -22.31
C ASN A 314 -42.73 -30.05 -23.24
N ASP A 315 -41.50 -30.34 -23.64
CA ASP A 315 -40.71 -29.56 -24.60
C ASP A 315 -41.11 -29.89 -26.04
N MET A 316 -40.93 -28.91 -26.92
CA MET A 316 -41.39 -28.82 -28.31
C MET A 316 -40.59 -29.70 -29.29
N GLU A 317 -39.98 -30.80 -28.83
CA GLU A 317 -39.24 -31.74 -29.68
C GLU A 317 -39.77 -33.19 -29.61
N ASP A 318 -40.75 -33.49 -28.76
CA ASP A 318 -41.23 -34.87 -28.55
C ASP A 318 -42.42 -35.27 -29.47
N PHE A 319 -42.70 -34.48 -30.51
CA PHE A 319 -43.67 -34.82 -31.54
C PHE A 319 -43.05 -35.70 -32.63
N GLY A 320 -43.03 -37.00 -32.35
CA GLY A 320 -42.96 -38.01 -33.39
C GLY A 320 -41.73 -38.90 -33.33
N ASN A 321 -41.78 -39.94 -32.49
CA ASN A 321 -41.03 -41.15 -32.79
C ASN A 321 -41.73 -42.41 -32.27
N ARG A 322 -42.82 -42.80 -32.94
CA ARG A 322 -43.32 -44.18 -32.87
C ARG A 322 -42.51 -45.04 -33.83
N GLY A 323 -41.62 -45.84 -33.25
CA GLY A 323 -41.18 -47.13 -33.80
C GLY A 323 -40.11 -47.11 -34.89
N ARG A 324 -38.87 -47.49 -34.53
CA ARG A 324 -38.13 -48.64 -35.06
C ARG A 324 -36.67 -48.62 -34.59
N SER A 325 -36.14 -49.83 -34.43
CA SER A 325 -34.77 -50.18 -34.09
C SER A 325 -33.71 -49.64 -35.07
N SER A 326 -32.58 -49.22 -34.50
CA SER A 326 -31.21 -49.24 -35.03
C SER A 326 -30.95 -48.80 -36.48
N THR A 327 -30.29 -47.65 -36.67
CA THR A 327 -29.14 -47.47 -37.59
C THR A 327 -28.37 -46.17 -37.32
N SER A 328 -27.07 -46.30 -37.10
CA SER A 328 -25.95 -45.39 -37.41
C SER A 328 -26.23 -43.88 -37.65
N GLY A 329 -25.74 -43.04 -36.73
CA GLY A 329 -25.47 -41.60 -36.96
C GLY A 329 -24.00 -41.26 -36.68
N PRO A 330 -23.41 -40.23 -37.33
CA PRO A 330 -21.96 -40.05 -37.39
C PRO A 330 -21.38 -39.63 -36.03
N ARG A 331 -20.41 -40.40 -35.53
CA ARG A 331 -19.63 -40.05 -34.34
C ARG A 331 -18.60 -38.98 -34.67
N PRO A 332 -18.42 -37.94 -33.84
CA PRO A 332 -17.38 -36.94 -34.06
C PRO A 332 -15.99 -37.57 -33.85
N ILE A 333 -15.08 -37.31 -34.80
CA ILE A 333 -13.69 -37.76 -34.73
C ILE A 333 -12.92 -36.79 -33.83
N ILE A 334 -12.52 -37.26 -32.64
CA ILE A 334 -11.59 -36.54 -31.77
C ILE A 334 -10.17 -36.78 -32.31
N ARG A 335 -9.53 -35.74 -32.86
CA ARG A 335 -8.10 -35.78 -33.19
C ARG A 335 -7.30 -35.46 -31.93
N HIS A 336 -6.70 -36.48 -31.32
CA HIS A 336 -5.69 -36.28 -30.28
C HIS A 336 -4.36 -35.88 -30.95
N TYR A 337 -3.90 -34.66 -30.73
CA TYR A 337 -2.49 -34.33 -30.95
C TYR A 337 -1.70 -34.82 -29.75
N LYS A 338 -0.90 -35.86 -29.97
CA LYS A 338 0.08 -36.36 -29.00
C LYS A 338 1.24 -35.35 -28.99
N ALA A 339 1.34 -34.53 -27.95
CA ALA A 339 2.53 -33.73 -27.73
C ALA A 339 3.67 -34.69 -27.36
N ASN A 340 4.58 -34.94 -28.30
CA ASN A 340 5.80 -35.71 -28.03
C ASN A 340 6.67 -34.92 -27.06
N HIS A 341 6.87 -35.51 -25.89
CA HIS A 341 7.90 -35.09 -24.95
C HIS A 341 9.17 -35.86 -25.32
N GLU A 342 10.01 -35.27 -26.15
CA GLU A 342 11.40 -35.71 -26.32
C GLU A 342 12.32 -34.55 -25.96
N GLN A 343 13.10 -34.80 -24.92
CA GLN A 343 14.27 -34.03 -24.54
C GLN A 343 15.32 -34.21 -25.64
N HIS A 344 15.76 -33.12 -26.25
CA HIS A 344 17.10 -33.05 -26.83
C HIS A 344 17.70 -31.67 -26.56
N SER A 345 18.72 -31.69 -25.71
CA SER A 345 19.77 -30.70 -25.63
C SER A 345 20.49 -30.62 -26.98
N GLU A 346 20.75 -29.40 -27.48
CA GLU A 346 22.08 -29.02 -27.95
C GLU A 346 22.20 -27.52 -28.24
N LYS A 347 23.40 -27.03 -27.96
CA LYS A 347 23.93 -25.69 -28.16
C LYS A 347 24.09 -25.41 -29.65
N PHE A 348 24.03 -24.14 -30.08
CA PHE A 348 25.19 -23.47 -30.70
C PHE A 348 24.97 -21.97 -30.96
N ASN A 349 26.11 -21.27 -30.99
CA ASN A 349 26.37 -19.84 -31.08
C ASN A 349 26.16 -19.20 -32.46
N GLY A 350 26.03 -17.86 -32.43
CA GLY A 350 26.69 -16.90 -33.34
C GLY A 350 25.90 -16.51 -34.61
N GLN A 351 25.97 -15.30 -35.18
CA GLN A 351 26.72 -14.07 -34.89
C GLN A 351 26.21 -12.96 -35.84
N GLU A 352 26.65 -11.71 -35.62
CA GLU A 352 26.80 -10.57 -36.58
C GLU A 352 25.57 -9.67 -36.86
N ASP A 353 25.66 -8.33 -36.89
CA ASP A 353 26.77 -7.45 -37.32
C ASP A 353 26.75 -6.04 -36.69
N SER A 354 27.94 -5.45 -36.48
CA SER A 354 28.42 -4.22 -37.17
C SER A 354 29.63 -3.56 -36.47
N GLU A 355 30.82 -3.88 -37.04
CA GLU A 355 31.94 -3.03 -37.47
C GLU A 355 32.69 -2.05 -36.52
N GLN A 356 33.99 -2.33 -36.23
CA GLN A 356 35.26 -1.80 -36.84
C GLN A 356 35.73 -0.45 -36.21
N HIS A 357 37.00 -0.11 -35.94
CA HIS A 357 38.33 -0.71 -36.12
C HIS A 357 39.33 -0.04 -35.13
N ILE A 358 40.51 -0.65 -35.04
CA ILE A 358 41.61 -0.53 -34.04
C ILE A 358 42.48 0.75 -34.16
N GLY A 359 43.04 1.20 -33.02
CA GLY A 359 44.28 1.97 -32.95
C GLY A 359 44.96 1.84 -31.58
N SER A 360 46.11 1.14 -31.53
CA SER A 360 46.94 0.94 -30.33
C SER A 360 47.91 2.10 -30.08
N SER A 361 48.12 2.46 -28.81
CA SER A 361 49.40 3.01 -28.34
C SER A 361 49.54 2.90 -26.81
N ASN A 362 50.67 2.35 -26.38
CA ASN A 362 51.18 2.27 -24.99
C ASN A 362 51.27 3.66 -24.32
N ILE A 363 51.20 3.71 -22.98
CA ILE A 363 52.17 4.38 -22.06
C ILE A 363 51.69 4.22 -20.60
N ASP A 364 52.66 3.87 -19.74
CA ASP A 364 52.62 3.79 -18.28
C ASP A 364 52.01 5.02 -17.58
N GLN A 365 51.29 4.82 -16.45
CA GLN A 365 51.68 5.36 -15.12
C GLN A 365 50.54 5.34 -14.07
N SER A 366 50.91 4.81 -12.90
CA SER A 366 50.36 5.04 -11.55
C SER A 366 48.97 4.46 -11.20
N LEU A 367 48.97 3.20 -10.76
CA LEU A 367 47.88 2.55 -10.04
C LEU A 367 47.68 3.21 -8.67
N SER A 368 46.48 3.77 -8.44
CA SER A 368 46.00 4.12 -7.10
C SER A 368 45.21 2.96 -6.49
N LEU A 369 45.23 2.88 -5.16
CA LEU A 369 44.81 1.78 -4.28
C LEU A 369 43.32 1.37 -4.32
N SER A 370 42.61 1.74 -5.39
CA SER A 370 41.15 1.61 -5.53
C SER A 370 40.74 0.47 -6.47
N GLN A 371 41.67 -0.09 -7.25
CA GLN A 371 41.40 -1.09 -8.27
C GLN A 371 41.69 -2.55 -7.85
N GLN A 372 42.22 -2.78 -6.64
CA GLN A 372 42.50 -4.14 -6.15
C GLN A 372 41.30 -4.83 -5.48
N ASP A 373 40.22 -4.09 -5.14
CA ASP A 373 39.05 -4.67 -4.46
C ASP A 373 38.02 -5.30 -5.42
N GLU A 374 38.17 -5.16 -6.74
CA GLU A 374 37.22 -5.69 -7.73
C GLU A 374 37.61 -7.04 -8.36
N ILE A 375 38.76 -7.62 -8.01
CA ILE A 375 39.21 -8.93 -8.56
C ILE A 375 39.27 -10.00 -7.47
N CYS A 376 38.22 -10.13 -6.64
CA CYS A 376 38.08 -11.30 -5.78
C CYS A 376 36.81 -12.06 -6.17
N GLU A 377 37.04 -13.19 -6.83
CA GLU A 377 36.06 -14.11 -7.38
C GLU A 377 34.88 -14.36 -6.42
N ASN A 378 33.68 -14.40 -6.98
CA ASN A 378 32.43 -14.71 -6.30
C ASN A 378 32.46 -16.19 -5.86
N VAL A 379 33.09 -16.48 -4.71
CA VAL A 379 33.08 -17.82 -4.12
C VAL A 379 31.66 -18.13 -3.65
N ASP A 380 31.04 -19.12 -4.29
CA ASP A 380 29.71 -19.57 -3.92
C ASP A 380 29.71 -20.21 -2.53
N ARG A 381 28.81 -19.75 -1.67
CA ARG A 381 28.70 -20.15 -0.26
C ARG A 381 28.47 -21.65 -0.10
N ILE A 382 27.87 -22.29 -1.09
CA ILE A 382 27.54 -23.72 -1.07
C ILE A 382 28.75 -24.59 -1.42
N VAL A 383 29.70 -24.06 -2.21
CA VAL A 383 30.84 -24.82 -2.74
C VAL A 383 32.08 -24.68 -1.87
N ASP A 384 32.40 -23.47 -1.38
CA ASP A 384 33.47 -23.24 -0.40
C ASP A 384 33.06 -22.19 0.64
N TYR A 385 32.43 -22.69 1.71
CA TYR A 385 31.99 -21.87 2.83
C TYR A 385 33.16 -21.16 3.54
N GLN A 386 34.34 -21.79 3.59
CA GLN A 386 35.47 -21.27 4.34
C GLN A 386 36.14 -20.11 3.59
N GLY A 387 36.28 -20.23 2.26
CA GLY A 387 36.71 -19.13 1.38
C GLY A 387 35.74 -17.95 1.44
N TRP A 388 34.44 -18.21 1.34
CA TRP A 388 33.40 -17.18 1.47
C TRP A 388 33.45 -16.45 2.82
N LEU A 389 33.63 -17.19 3.93
CA LEU A 389 33.67 -16.62 5.27
C LEU A 389 34.89 -15.71 5.49
N GLN A 390 36.04 -16.06 4.93
CA GLN A 390 37.26 -15.24 5.01
C GLN A 390 37.10 -13.90 4.28
N ILE A 391 36.47 -13.92 3.09
CA ILE A 391 36.16 -12.71 2.32
C ILE A 391 35.20 -11.81 3.10
N LYS A 392 34.14 -12.38 3.71
CA LYS A 392 33.19 -11.62 4.53
C LYS A 392 33.84 -11.01 5.77
N LYS A 393 34.69 -11.76 6.49
CA LYS A 393 35.43 -11.25 7.65
C LYS A 393 36.33 -10.07 7.30
N ARG A 394 37.01 -10.10 6.16
CA ARG A 394 37.86 -9.00 5.67
C ARG A 394 37.02 -7.75 5.38
N LYS A 395 35.87 -7.91 4.72
CA LYS A 395 34.92 -6.82 4.41
C LYS A 395 34.33 -6.20 5.69
N TRP A 396 33.97 -7.02 6.68
CA TRP A 396 33.48 -6.52 7.97
C TRP A 396 34.55 -5.79 8.78
N LYS A 397 35.81 -6.26 8.77
CA LYS A 397 36.92 -5.52 9.40
C LYS A 397 37.15 -4.15 8.75
N SER A 398 37.09 -4.07 7.41
CA SER A 398 37.20 -2.80 6.70
C SER A 398 36.06 -1.83 7.05
N MET A 399 34.81 -2.33 7.12
CA MET A 399 33.67 -1.51 7.55
C MET A 399 33.76 -1.07 9.01
N LEU A 400 34.26 -1.92 9.90
CA LEU A 400 34.47 -1.56 11.31
C LEU A 400 35.56 -0.49 11.45
N GLY A 401 36.63 -0.57 10.66
CA GLY A 401 37.69 0.44 10.61
C GLY A 401 37.18 1.80 10.12
N LYS A 402 36.31 1.82 9.11
CA LYS A 402 35.65 3.05 8.63
C LYS A 402 34.72 3.66 9.69
N ARG A 403 34.01 2.82 10.47
CA ARG A 403 33.14 3.27 11.57
C ARG A 403 33.88 3.78 12.81
N LYS A 404 35.14 3.39 13.02
CA LYS A 404 35.98 3.89 14.13
C LYS A 404 36.74 5.18 13.78
N LYS A 405 36.79 5.55 12.50
CA LYS A 405 37.43 6.79 12.01
C LYS A 405 36.43 7.92 11.76
N GLN A 406 35.13 7.63 11.86
CA GLN A 406 34.05 8.61 12.10
C GLN A 406 33.81 8.71 13.60
#